data_AF-A0A7J8JEU1-F1
#
_entry.id   AF-A0A7J8JEU1-F1
#
_cell.length_a   1.000
_cell.length_b   1.000
_cell.length_c   1.000
_cell.angle_alpha   90.00
_cell.angle_beta   90.00
_cell.angle_gamma   90.00
#
_symmetry.space_group_name_H-M   'P 1'
#
loop_
_entity.id
_entity.type
_entity.pdbx_description
1 polymer ?
#
loop_
_entity_poly.entity_id
_entity_poly.type
_entity_poly.pdbx_seq_one_letter_code
_entity_poly.pdbx_strand_id
1 'polypeptide(L)'
;MTALWKVLLGLLGTAVLVTIITVPVVLLNKGTDDATADSRRTYTLTDYLKNTLRTKVYTLRWISDHEYLYKQENNILLFNAEYGNSSTFLENSTFHMAQWIFLSFLECSLPWLLFSLL
;
A
#
# COMPACT_ATOMS: atom_id res chain seq x y z
N MET A 1 -57.77 7.15 -43.24
CA MET A 1 -56.48 7.89 -43.26
C MET A 1 -55.98 8.30 -41.87
N THR A 2 -56.83 8.40 -40.83
CA THR A 2 -56.42 8.83 -39.47
C THR A 2 -55.78 7.74 -38.59
N ALA A 3 -56.13 6.47 -38.79
CA ALA A 3 -55.60 5.36 -37.99
C ALA A 3 -54.13 5.02 -38.32
N LEU A 4 -53.77 5.00 -39.60
CA LEU A 4 -52.40 4.73 -40.07
C LEU A 4 -51.38 5.74 -39.51
N TRP A 5 -51.76 7.02 -39.45
CA TRP A 5 -50.90 8.08 -38.92
C TRP A 5 -50.60 7.91 -37.43
N LYS A 6 -51.58 7.47 -36.63
CA LYS A 6 -51.39 7.21 -35.19
C LYS A 6 -50.46 6.02 -34.95
N VAL A 7 -50.57 4.97 -35.76
CA VAL A 7 -49.69 3.80 -35.68
C VAL A 7 -48.26 4.17 -36.07
N LEU A 8 -48.09 4.99 -37.12
CA LEU A 8 -46.78 5.47 -37.55
C LEU A 8 -46.12 6.33 -36.46
N LEU A 9 -46.86 7.24 -35.82
CA LEU A 9 -46.37 8.05 -34.71
C LEU A 9 -46.00 7.21 -33.48
N GLY A 10 -46.79 6.18 -33.15
CA GLY A 10 -46.49 5.26 -32.04
C GLY A 10 -45.24 4.42 -32.29
N LEU A 11 -45.05 3.93 -33.52
CA LEU A 11 -43.84 3.20 -33.91
C LEU A 11 -42.60 4.10 -33.85
N LEU A 12 -42.72 5.34 -34.34
CA LEU A 12 -41.62 6.31 -34.33
C LEU A 12 -41.22 6.68 -32.89
N GLY A 13 -42.20 6.90 -32.00
CA GLY A 13 -41.93 7.18 -30.59
C GLY A 13 -41.22 6.01 -29.89
N THR A 14 -41.66 4.78 -30.14
CA THR A 14 -41.02 3.58 -29.60
C THR A 14 -39.58 3.43 -30.09
N ALA A 15 -39.34 3.64 -31.39
CA ALA A 15 -38.00 3.54 -31.97
C ALA A 15 -37.03 4.56 -31.33
N VAL A 16 -37.47 5.81 -31.16
CA VAL A 16 -36.69 6.87 -30.51
C VAL A 16 -36.37 6.51 -29.05
N LEU A 17 -37.34 5.99 -28.30
CA LEU A 17 -37.11 5.59 -26.90
C LEU A 17 -36.05 4.50 -26.78
N VAL A 18 -36.10 3.49 -27.66
CA VAL A 18 -35.09 2.42 -27.70
C VAL A 18 -33.72 2.99 -28.01
N THR A 19 -33.60 3.93 -28.96
CA THR A 19 -32.30 4.54 -29.31
C THR A 19 -31.74 5.38 -28.16
N ILE A 20 -32.58 6.13 -27.45
CA ILE A 20 -32.16 6.95 -26.30
C ILE A 20 -31.57 6.08 -25.17
N ILE A 21 -32.05 4.85 -25.00
CA ILE A 21 -31.54 3.94 -23.96
C ILE A 21 -30.31 3.18 -24.47
N THR A 22 -30.36 2.66 -25.70
CA THR A 22 -29.28 1.79 -26.21
C THR A 22 -28.02 2.56 -26.54
N VAL A 23 -28.11 3.80 -27.03
CA VAL A 23 -26.95 4.60 -27.43
C VAL A 23 -26.03 4.90 -26.23
N PRO A 24 -26.51 5.40 -25.07
CA PRO A 24 -25.68 5.57 -23.88
C PRO A 24 -25.09 4.26 -23.36
N VAL A 25 -25.85 3.16 -23.36
CA VAL A 25 -25.36 1.85 -22.89
C VAL A 25 -24.22 1.33 -23.77
N VAL A 26 -24.36 1.45 -25.09
CA VAL A 26 -23.31 1.06 -26.05
C VAL A 26 -22.11 2.00 -25.95
N LEU A 27 -22.31 3.30 -25.77
CA LEU A 27 -21.21 4.25 -25.55
C LEU A 27 -20.46 4.00 -24.23
N LEU A 28 -21.17 3.69 -23.15
CA LEU A 28 -20.59 3.33 -21.85
C LEU A 28 -19.80 2.03 -21.93
N ASN A 29 -20.35 1.02 -22.61
CA ASN A 29 -19.67 -0.27 -22.76
C ASN A 29 -18.54 -0.21 -23.79
N LYS A 30 -18.63 0.60 -24.85
CA LYS A 30 -17.56 0.72 -25.85
C LYS A 30 -16.25 1.28 -25.27
N GLY A 31 -16.34 2.04 -24.17
CA GLY A 31 -15.16 2.51 -23.44
C GLY A 31 -14.36 1.41 -22.72
N THR A 32 -14.93 0.20 -22.57
CA THR A 32 -14.20 -0.95 -22.00
C THR A 32 -13.46 -1.80 -23.04
N ASP A 33 -13.73 -1.59 -24.33
CA ASP A 33 -13.21 -2.43 -25.42
C ASP A 33 -11.86 -1.91 -25.95
N ASP A 34 -11.72 -0.58 -25.97
CA ASP A 34 -10.58 0.16 -26.55
C ASP A 34 -9.62 0.71 -25.47
N ALA A 35 -9.96 0.54 -24.18
CA ALA A 35 -9.01 0.77 -23.10
C ALA A 35 -8.12 -0.46 -23.01
N THR A 36 -6.94 -0.40 -23.64
CA THR A 36 -5.77 -1.25 -23.38
C THR A 36 -5.89 -1.83 -21.98
N ALA A 37 -6.27 -3.11 -21.88
CA ALA A 37 -6.69 -3.73 -20.63
C ALA A 37 -5.77 -3.27 -19.51
N ASP A 38 -6.29 -2.46 -18.58
CA ASP A 38 -5.47 -1.89 -17.53
C ASP A 38 -4.87 -3.07 -16.76
N SER A 39 -3.59 -3.34 -16.99
CA SER A 39 -2.88 -4.47 -16.39
C SER A 39 -2.69 -4.27 -14.89
N ARG A 40 -3.08 -3.11 -14.34
CA ARG A 40 -3.05 -2.83 -12.91
C ARG A 40 -4.10 -3.68 -12.21
N ARG A 41 -3.66 -4.34 -11.14
CA ARG A 41 -4.54 -5.13 -10.29
C ARG A 41 -5.55 -4.19 -9.59
N THR A 42 -6.84 -4.42 -9.80
CA THR A 42 -7.90 -3.78 -9.02
C THR A 42 -7.88 -4.29 -7.58
N TYR A 43 -7.86 -3.37 -6.62
CA TYR A 43 -7.92 -3.70 -5.20
C TYR A 43 -9.33 -4.23 -4.85
N THR A 44 -9.42 -5.48 -4.40
CA THR A 44 -10.71 -6.13 -4.11
C THR A 44 -11.04 -6.12 -2.62
N LEU A 45 -12.32 -6.30 -2.29
CA LEU A 45 -12.75 -6.51 -0.90
C LEU A 45 -12.09 -7.74 -0.26
N THR A 46 -11.84 -8.78 -1.05
CA THR A 46 -11.14 -9.98 -0.58
C THR A 46 -9.67 -9.68 -0.23
N ASP A 47 -8.99 -8.81 -0.99
CA ASP A 47 -7.63 -8.37 -0.70
C ASP A 47 -7.57 -7.56 0.62
N TYR A 48 -8.61 -6.77 0.91
CA TYR A 48 -8.77 -6.06 2.20
C TYR A 48 -8.99 -7.03 3.36
N LEU A 49 -9.98 -7.92 3.26
CA LEU A 49 -10.35 -8.85 4.34
C LEU A 49 -9.24 -9.86 4.65
N LYS A 50 -8.55 -10.34 3.61
CA LYS A 50 -7.42 -11.26 3.77
C LYS A 50 -6.11 -10.55 4.10
N ASN A 51 -6.08 -9.21 4.06
CA ASN A 51 -4.89 -8.39 4.26
C ASN A 51 -3.70 -8.89 3.42
N THR A 52 -3.97 -9.22 2.15
CA THR A 52 -2.99 -9.83 1.24
C THR A 52 -2.00 -8.78 0.72
N LEU A 53 -2.45 -7.53 0.57
CA LEU A 53 -1.63 -6.41 0.12
C LEU A 53 -1.23 -5.56 1.33
N ARG A 54 -0.12 -5.94 1.97
CA ARG A 54 0.46 -5.18 3.08
C ARG A 54 1.53 -4.21 2.58
N THR A 55 1.28 -2.92 2.77
CA THR A 55 2.33 -1.91 2.61
C THR A 55 3.32 -2.04 3.77
N LYS A 56 4.60 -2.26 3.45
CA LYS A 56 5.66 -2.17 4.45
C LYS A 56 6.07 -0.69 4.57
N VAL A 57 5.86 -0.12 5.75
CA VAL A 57 6.39 1.21 6.07
C VAL A 57 7.74 1.00 6.72
N TYR A 58 8.78 1.56 6.11
CA TYR A 58 10.13 1.55 6.66
C TYR A 58 10.42 2.92 7.26
N THR A 59 10.80 2.94 8.53
CA THR A 59 11.27 4.18 9.17
C THR A 59 12.67 4.47 8.67
N LEU A 60 12.81 5.47 7.80
CA LEU A 60 14.10 5.92 7.27
C LEU A 60 14.54 7.17 8.04
N ARG A 61 15.83 7.28 8.34
CA ARG A 61 16.41 8.44 9.02
C ARG A 61 17.58 8.98 8.20
N TRP A 62 17.41 10.17 7.64
CA TRP A 62 18.49 10.90 6.97
C TRP A 62 19.57 11.30 7.96
N ILE A 63 20.82 11.12 7.54
CA ILE A 63 22.01 11.57 8.27
C ILE A 63 22.85 12.56 7.45
N SER A 64 22.66 12.55 6.14
CA SER A 64 23.29 13.45 5.16
C SER A 64 22.30 13.65 4.01
N ASP A 65 22.62 14.53 3.06
CA ASP A 65 21.80 14.80 1.87
C ASP A 65 21.63 13.57 0.96
N HIS A 66 22.61 12.66 1.01
CA HIS A 66 22.69 11.48 0.14
C HIS A 66 22.79 10.18 0.94
N GLU A 67 22.70 10.22 2.28
CA GLU A 67 22.80 9.02 3.10
C GLU A 67 21.68 8.94 4.15
N TYR A 68 21.08 7.75 4.24
CA TYR A 68 20.06 7.47 5.23
C TYR A 68 20.26 6.10 5.88
N LEU A 69 19.83 6.03 7.14
CA LEU A 69 19.76 4.80 7.90
C LEU A 69 18.37 4.18 7.78
N TYR A 70 18.32 2.87 7.68
CA TYR A 70 17.06 2.12 7.74
C TYR A 70 17.26 0.80 8.46
N LYS A 71 16.18 0.29 9.08
CA LYS A 71 16.20 -0.99 9.79
C LYS A 71 15.82 -2.12 8.83
N GLN A 72 16.67 -3.14 8.74
CA GLN A 72 16.40 -4.36 8.00
C GLN A 72 16.82 -5.56 8.84
N GLU A 73 15.88 -6.49 9.09
CA GLU A 73 16.18 -7.76 9.78
C GLU A 73 16.95 -7.57 11.11
N ASN A 74 16.57 -6.53 11.86
CA ASN A 74 17.21 -6.13 13.13
C ASN A 74 18.64 -5.58 13.03
N ASN A 75 19.18 -5.43 11.82
CA ASN A 75 20.34 -4.62 11.53
C ASN A 75 19.92 -3.18 11.21
N ILE A 76 20.81 -2.23 11.46
CA ILE A 76 20.73 -0.88 10.90
C ILE A 76 21.71 -0.80 9.74
N LEU A 77 21.18 -0.52 8.56
CA LEU A 77 21.96 -0.37 7.34
C LEU A 77 22.08 1.11 7.00
N LEU A 78 23.23 1.48 6.48
CA LEU A 78 23.51 2.77 5.87
C LEU A 78 23.33 2.62 4.37
N PHE A 79 22.43 3.41 3.78
CA PHE A 79 22.22 3.46 2.35
C PHE A 79 22.73 4.78 1.79
N ASN A 80 23.48 4.70 0.71
CA ASN A 80 23.90 5.86 -0.07
C ASN A 80 22.99 5.99 -1.31
N ALA A 81 22.22 7.07 -1.36
CA ALA A 81 21.24 7.35 -2.42
C ALA A 81 21.87 7.83 -3.73
N GLU A 82 23.12 8.30 -3.71
CA GLU A 82 23.83 8.74 -4.91
C GLU A 82 24.39 7.55 -5.69
N TYR A 83 25.06 6.62 -5.00
CA TYR A 83 25.69 5.45 -5.62
C TYR A 83 24.81 4.19 -5.61
N GLY A 84 23.72 4.18 -4.83
CA GLY A 84 22.81 3.03 -4.71
C GLY A 84 23.37 1.85 -3.89
N ASN A 85 24.41 2.09 -3.09
CA ASN A 85 25.09 1.06 -2.31
C ASN A 85 24.64 1.09 -0.84
N SER A 86 24.67 -0.08 -0.19
CA SER A 86 24.39 -0.20 1.24
C SER A 86 25.52 -0.89 2.00
N SER A 87 25.69 -0.52 3.26
CA SER A 87 26.62 -1.16 4.20
C SER A 87 25.93 -1.36 5.55
N THR A 88 26.43 -2.32 6.33
CA THR A 88 25.93 -2.54 7.70
C THR A 88 26.53 -1.52 8.64
N PHE A 89 25.67 -0.67 9.23
CA PHE A 89 26.08 0.33 10.20
C PHE A 89 26.09 -0.24 11.62
N LEU A 90 24.99 -0.87 12.05
CA LEU A 90 24.92 -1.66 13.29
C LEU A 90 24.37 -3.05 13.00
N GLU A 91 25.06 -4.07 13.52
CA GLU A 91 24.62 -5.45 13.44
C GLU A 91 23.68 -5.79 14.60
N ASN A 92 22.76 -6.74 14.37
CA ASN A 92 21.91 -7.33 15.40
C ASN A 92 22.70 -7.85 16.61
N SER A 93 23.90 -8.41 16.37
CA SER A 93 24.81 -8.90 17.41
C SER A 93 25.19 -7.80 18.41
N THR A 94 25.39 -6.57 17.92
CA THR A 94 25.74 -5.41 18.74
C THR A 94 24.59 -5.01 19.66
N PHE A 95 23.34 -5.07 19.18
CA PHE A 95 22.16 -4.82 20.01
C PHE A 95 21.98 -5.89 21.09
N HIS A 96 22.17 -7.16 20.73
CA HIS A 96 22.15 -8.26 21.69
C HIS A 96 23.21 -8.05 22.77
N MET A 97 24.46 -7.77 22.37
CA MET A 97 25.55 -7.53 23.31
C MET A 97 25.25 -6.38 24.26
N ALA A 98 24.76 -5.24 23.75
CA ALA A 98 24.39 -4.10 24.58
C ALA A 98 23.28 -4.44 25.58
N GLN A 99 22.25 -5.18 25.15
CA GLN A 99 21.18 -5.65 26.03
C GLN A 99 21.71 -6.57 27.12
N TRP A 100 22.56 -7.54 26.78
CA TRP A 100 23.19 -8.44 27.75
C TRP A 100 23.99 -7.67 28.79
N ILE A 101 24.86 -6.74 28.37
CA ILE A 101 25.67 -5.92 29.27
C ILE A 101 24.78 -5.13 30.24
N PHE A 102 23.72 -4.50 29.72
CA PHE A 102 22.79 -3.71 30.53
C PHE A 102 22.06 -4.57 31.56
N LEU A 103 21.57 -5.76 31.17
CA LEU A 103 20.90 -6.68 32.09
C LEU A 103 21.85 -7.21 33.16
N SER A 104 23.08 -7.60 32.79
CA SER A 104 24.10 -8.05 33.76
C SER A 104 24.46 -6.96 34.76
N PHE A 105 24.53 -5.70 34.32
CA PHE A 105 24.74 -4.55 35.22
C PHE A 105 23.58 -4.37 36.21
N LEU A 106 22.34 -4.46 35.73
CA LEU A 106 21.14 -4.40 36.57
C LEU A 106 21.10 -5.53 37.60
N GLU A 107 21.33 -6.78 37.19
CA GLU A 107 21.36 -7.94 38.08
C GLU A 107 22.43 -7.80 39.17
N CYS A 108 23.60 -7.26 38.82
CA CYS A 108 24.69 -7.06 39.78
C CYS A 108 24.42 -5.92 40.77
N SER A 109 23.70 -4.88 40.35
CA SER A 109 23.41 -3.69 41.16
C SER A 109 22.14 -3.79 42.00
N LEU A 110 21.15 -4.58 41.58
CA LEU A 110 19.87 -4.80 42.27
C LEU A 110 20.00 -5.12 43.77
N PRO A 111 20.88 -6.05 44.21
CA PRO A 111 21.05 -6.36 45.62
C PRO A 111 21.51 -5.17 46.47
N TRP A 112 22.42 -4.36 45.94
CA TRP A 112 22.95 -3.18 46.62
C TRP A 112 21.91 -2.05 46.73
N LEU A 113 21.13 -1.86 45.68
CA LEU A 113 20.02 -0.89 45.67
C LEU A 113 18.92 -1.27 46.67
N LEU A 114 18.57 -2.55 46.74
CA LEU A 114 17.60 -3.07 47.71
C LEU A 114 18.09 -2.93 49.16
N PHE A 115 19.37 -3.17 49.41
CA PHE A 115 19.98 -2.97 50.73
C PHE A 115 19.98 -1.51 51.18
N SER A 116 20.14 -0.56 50.24
CA SER A 116 20.11 0.88 50.56
C SER A 116 18.71 1.47 50.81
N LEU A 117 17.65 0.70 50.54
CA LEU A 117 16.24 1.11 50.71
C LEU A 117 15.59 0.52 51.97
N LEU A 118 16.30 -0.33 52.71
CA LEU A 118 15.83 -1.04 53.91
C LEU A 118 16.55 -0.50 55.15
#